data_AF-A0A9W7EC28-F1
#
_entry.id   AF-A0A9W7EC28-F1
#
_cell.length_a   1.000
_cell.length_b   1.000
_cell.length_c   1.000
_cell.angle_alpha   90.00
_cell.angle_beta   90.00
_cell.angle_gamma   90.00
#
_symmetry.space_group_name_H-M   'P 1'
#
loop_
_entity.id
_entity.type
_entity.pdbx_description
1 polymer ?
#
loop_
_entity_poly.entity_id
_entity_poly.type
_entity_poly.pdbx_seq_one_letter_code
_entity_poly.pdbx_strand_id
1 'polypeptide(L)'
;MKFCLFASLVASATAFQVAPAAKASTSLRVNELELGVTEPLGVYDPLGWLDSEPEAFERRRAVERKHGRVCMAALVGQIVHANGIVFDGYLSKSSNLKFADIDTSCVGGKILGGLTQIPTAGLAQILALFALIELAWMPASQYDGDYGVGWFGEDIVDEEIKARKLNVELNNGRAAMLAVFGNMVGEAATGQTLAESWADGAILGINMA
;
A
#
# COMPACT_ATOMS: atom_id res chain seq x y z
N MET A 1 -70.59 12.60 41.06
CA MET A 1 -69.22 13.07 40.72
C MET A 1 -68.17 12.12 41.31
N LYS A 2 -68.22 10.82 40.97
CA LYS A 2 -67.40 9.75 41.58
C LYS A 2 -66.60 8.92 40.57
N PHE A 3 -66.42 9.43 39.33
CA PHE A 3 -65.80 8.67 38.24
C PHE A 3 -64.42 9.19 37.79
N CYS A 4 -63.90 10.30 38.34
CA CYS A 4 -62.64 10.89 37.86
C CYS A 4 -61.38 10.46 38.63
N LEU A 5 -61.51 9.75 39.75
CA LEU A 5 -60.37 9.40 40.62
C LEU A 5 -59.69 8.05 40.28
N PHE A 6 -60.29 7.21 39.45
CA PHE A 6 -59.71 5.91 39.08
C PHE A 6 -58.83 5.96 37.82
N ALA A 7 -58.86 7.04 37.05
CA ALA A 7 -58.12 7.14 35.79
C ALA A 7 -56.64 7.55 35.97
N SER A 8 -56.24 8.11 37.11
CA SER A 8 -54.87 8.58 37.34
C SER A 8 -53.91 7.52 37.91
N LEU A 9 -54.42 6.36 38.34
CA LEU A 9 -53.60 5.30 38.96
C LEU A 9 -53.08 4.24 37.98
N VAL A 10 -53.64 4.18 36.76
CA VAL A 10 -53.20 3.25 35.72
C VAL A 10 -52.08 3.84 34.84
N ALA A 11 -51.87 5.17 34.91
CA ALA A 11 -50.85 5.85 34.10
C ALA A 11 -49.40 5.70 34.62
N SER A 12 -49.19 5.17 35.83
CA SER A 12 -47.85 5.12 36.46
C SER A 12 -47.07 3.82 36.25
N ALA A 13 -47.62 2.83 35.52
CA ALA A 13 -46.98 1.51 35.39
C ALA A 13 -46.11 1.33 34.12
N THR A 14 -46.06 2.30 33.21
CA THR A 14 -45.29 2.18 31.95
C THR A 14 -43.94 2.91 31.96
N ALA A 15 -43.56 3.56 33.07
CA ALA A 15 -42.35 4.39 33.14
C ALA A 15 -41.05 3.62 33.48
N PHE A 16 -41.11 2.30 33.68
CA PHE A 16 -39.95 1.45 33.99
C PHE A 16 -39.89 0.23 33.06
N GLN A 17 -39.85 0.47 31.75
CA GLN A 17 -39.26 -0.51 30.84
C GLN A 17 -37.87 -0.03 30.48
N VAL A 18 -36.86 -0.81 30.87
CA VAL A 18 -35.51 -0.68 30.32
C VAL A 18 -35.67 -0.91 28.82
N ALA A 19 -35.56 0.15 28.03
CA ALA A 19 -35.43 0.00 26.58
C ALA A 19 -34.29 -1.00 26.35
N PRO A 20 -34.48 -2.08 25.57
CA PRO A 20 -33.35 -2.92 25.21
C PRO A 20 -32.33 -1.96 24.62
N ALA A 21 -31.16 -1.85 25.27
CA ALA A 21 -30.08 -1.03 24.77
C ALA A 21 -29.96 -1.40 23.30
N ALA A 22 -30.21 -0.44 22.41
CA ALA A 22 -30.02 -0.66 20.99
C ALA A 22 -28.59 -1.19 20.91
N LYS A 23 -28.44 -2.46 20.51
CA LYS A 23 -27.13 -2.99 20.20
C LYS A 23 -26.66 -2.06 19.12
N ALA A 24 -25.72 -1.18 19.45
CA ALA A 24 -24.97 -0.47 18.46
C ALA A 24 -24.44 -1.59 17.58
N SER A 25 -24.96 -1.69 16.35
CA SER A 25 -24.25 -2.40 15.31
C SER A 25 -23.01 -1.56 15.11
N THR A 26 -21.98 -1.82 15.91
CA THR A 26 -20.64 -1.65 15.40
C THR A 26 -20.65 -2.49 14.14
N SER A 27 -20.79 -1.86 12.97
CA SER A 27 -20.19 -2.41 11.76
C SER A 27 -18.84 -2.91 12.24
N LEU A 28 -18.58 -4.21 12.12
CA LEU A 28 -17.34 -4.78 12.61
C LEU A 28 -16.26 -4.16 11.72
N ARG A 29 -15.75 -2.99 12.12
CA ARG A 29 -14.63 -2.35 11.48
C ARG A 29 -13.54 -3.42 11.50
N VAL A 30 -13.19 -3.89 10.31
CA VAL A 30 -12.19 -4.94 10.11
C VAL A 30 -11.03 -4.67 11.06
N ASN A 31 -10.78 -5.61 11.96
CA ASN A 31 -9.78 -5.43 13.00
C ASN A 31 -8.39 -5.41 12.35
N GLU A 32 -7.70 -4.26 12.42
CA GLU A 32 -6.37 -4.09 11.80
C GLU A 32 -5.30 -5.03 12.41
N LEU A 33 -5.59 -5.58 13.60
CA LEU A 33 -4.77 -6.60 14.27
C LEU A 33 -4.90 -7.97 13.59
N GLU A 34 -6.08 -8.31 13.06
CA GLU A 34 -6.32 -9.55 12.32
C GLU A 34 -5.91 -9.44 10.85
N LEU A 35 -5.87 -8.21 10.34
CA LEU A 35 -5.38 -7.92 9.00
C LEU A 35 -3.88 -8.23 8.89
N GLY A 36 -3.44 -8.91 7.84
CA GLY A 36 -2.05 -9.29 7.62
C GLY A 36 -1.58 -10.52 8.40
N VAL A 37 -2.47 -11.19 9.14
CA VAL A 37 -2.25 -12.52 9.70
C VAL A 37 -2.61 -13.53 8.61
N THR A 38 -1.60 -14.15 8.00
CA THR A 38 -1.82 -15.16 6.97
C THR A 38 -0.98 -16.39 7.21
N GLU A 39 -1.52 -17.55 6.87
CA GLU A 39 -0.75 -18.79 6.80
C GLU A 39 0.37 -18.63 5.75
N PRO A 40 1.57 -19.18 5.96
CA PRO A 40 1.95 -20.18 6.97
C PRO A 40 2.44 -19.63 8.32
N LEU A 41 2.67 -18.33 8.45
CA LEU A 41 3.35 -17.74 9.63
C LEU A 41 2.39 -17.26 10.72
N GLY A 42 1.13 -16.98 10.40
CA GLY A 42 0.19 -16.43 11.37
C GLY A 42 0.64 -15.05 11.87
N VAL A 43 0.61 -14.84 13.20
CA VAL A 43 1.11 -13.62 13.83
C VAL A 43 2.64 -13.70 13.94
N TYR A 44 3.33 -12.99 13.06
CA TYR A 44 4.79 -12.98 13.00
C TYR A 44 5.35 -11.67 13.57
N ASP A 45 5.69 -11.68 14.86
CA ASP A 45 6.37 -10.58 15.55
C ASP A 45 7.53 -11.10 16.41
N PRO A 46 8.75 -11.25 15.84
CA PRO A 46 9.90 -11.73 16.60
C PRO A 46 10.44 -10.73 17.62
N LEU A 47 10.03 -9.46 17.53
CA LEU A 47 10.52 -8.38 18.40
C LEU A 47 9.52 -8.02 19.52
N GLY A 48 8.29 -8.54 19.47
CA GLY A 48 7.28 -8.33 20.52
C GLY A 48 6.77 -6.88 20.60
N TRP A 49 6.75 -6.16 19.48
CA TRP A 49 6.23 -4.80 19.41
C TRP A 49 4.70 -4.73 19.58
N LEU A 50 3.98 -5.81 19.28
CA LEU A 50 2.53 -5.87 19.49
C LEU A 50 2.14 -5.76 20.96
N ASP A 51 2.94 -6.37 21.84
CA ASP A 51 2.69 -6.36 23.30
C ASP A 51 3.36 -5.16 24.00
N SER A 52 4.51 -4.70 23.49
CA SER A 52 5.26 -3.61 24.14
C SER A 52 4.77 -2.21 23.76
N GLU A 53 4.34 -2.00 22.52
CA GLU A 53 3.91 -0.68 22.01
C GLU A 53 2.63 -0.78 21.14
N PRO A 54 1.47 -1.12 21.73
CA PRO A 54 0.23 -1.26 20.97
C PRO A 54 -0.23 0.06 20.32
N GLU A 55 0.08 1.21 20.91
CA GLU A 55 -0.26 2.53 20.37
C GLU A 55 0.48 2.86 19.07
N ALA A 56 1.67 2.29 18.87
CA ALA A 56 2.43 2.48 17.64
C ALA A 56 1.93 1.59 16.49
N PHE A 57 1.08 0.61 16.77
CA PHE A 57 0.65 -0.40 15.80
C PHE A 57 -0.12 0.21 14.63
N GLU A 58 -1.08 1.09 14.88
CA GLU A 58 -1.88 1.75 13.83
C GLU A 58 -0.99 2.48 12.81
N ARG A 59 0.01 3.22 13.32
CA ARG A 59 1.00 3.90 12.49
C ARG A 59 1.90 2.90 11.76
N ARG A 60 2.39 1.85 12.42
CA ARG A 60 3.24 0.82 11.80
C ARG A 60 2.49 0.11 10.67
N ARG A 61 1.21 -0.21 10.85
CA ARG A 61 0.35 -0.79 9.82
C ARG A 61 0.15 0.14 8.63
N ALA A 62 -0.10 1.43 8.87
CA ALA A 62 -0.21 2.42 7.81
C ALA A 62 1.09 2.57 7.02
N VAL A 63 2.24 2.57 7.71
CA VAL A 63 3.58 2.63 7.11
C VAL A 63 3.87 1.38 6.28
N GLU A 64 3.52 0.19 6.77
CA GLU A 64 3.65 -1.08 6.04
C GLU A 64 2.82 -1.04 4.75
N ARG A 65 1.54 -0.64 4.81
CA ARG A 65 0.68 -0.47 3.63
C ARG A 65 1.28 0.51 2.63
N LYS A 66 1.79 1.66 3.10
CA LYS A 66 2.39 2.69 2.24
C LYS A 66 3.63 2.19 1.51
N HIS A 67 4.58 1.56 2.23
CA HIS A 67 5.75 0.96 1.60
C HIS A 67 5.34 -0.16 0.63
N GLY A 68 4.33 -0.96 0.97
CA GLY A 68 3.86 -2.05 0.13
C GLY A 68 3.30 -1.53 -1.18
N ARG A 69 2.46 -0.49 -1.15
CA ARG A 69 1.90 0.17 -2.34
C ARG A 69 2.98 0.76 -3.25
N VAL A 70 3.97 1.44 -2.67
CA VAL A 70 5.10 2.00 -3.42
C VAL A 70 5.93 0.89 -4.07
N CYS A 71 6.27 -0.17 -3.32
CA CYS A 71 7.05 -1.29 -3.85
C CYS A 71 6.30 -2.10 -4.91
N MET A 72 4.98 -2.27 -4.79
CA MET A 72 4.17 -2.93 -5.83
C MET A 72 4.23 -2.16 -7.15
N ALA A 73 4.06 -0.82 -7.10
CA ALA A 73 4.19 0.02 -8.29
C ALA A 73 5.63 0.03 -8.85
N ALA A 74 6.63 0.06 -7.97
CA ALA A 74 8.04 0.04 -8.36
C ALA A 74 8.43 -1.29 -9.05
N LEU A 75 7.95 -2.43 -8.54
CA LEU A 75 8.22 -3.74 -9.14
C LEU A 75 7.63 -3.85 -10.55
N VAL A 76 6.38 -3.42 -10.75
CA VAL A 76 5.78 -3.35 -12.09
C VAL A 76 6.59 -2.42 -12.99
N GLY A 77 7.01 -1.25 -12.48
CA GLY A 77 7.90 -0.34 -13.20
C GLY A 77 9.22 -0.98 -13.63
N GLN A 78 9.89 -1.70 -12.73
CA GLN A 78 11.12 -2.44 -13.03
C GLN A 78 10.91 -3.48 -14.14
N ILE A 79 9.81 -4.25 -14.09
CA ILE A 79 9.51 -5.25 -15.12
C ILE A 79 9.19 -4.60 -16.47
N VAL A 80 8.41 -3.53 -16.49
CA VAL A 80 8.06 -2.79 -17.72
C VAL A 80 9.31 -2.20 -18.37
N HIS A 81 10.19 -1.59 -17.57
CA HIS A 81 11.46 -1.04 -18.05
C HIS A 81 12.44 -2.13 -18.51
N ALA A 82 12.52 -3.26 -17.81
CA ALA A 82 13.35 -4.40 -18.21
C ALA A 82 12.90 -5.01 -19.55
N ASN A 83 11.61 -4.99 -19.86
CA ASN A 83 11.07 -5.44 -21.15
C ASN A 83 11.26 -4.43 -22.29
N GLY A 84 11.86 -3.25 -22.04
CA GLY A 84 12.06 -2.22 -23.05
C GLY A 84 10.75 -1.58 -23.54
N ILE A 85 9.67 -1.65 -22.74
CA ILE A 85 8.42 -0.96 -23.07
C ILE A 85 8.61 0.52 -22.74
N VAL A 86 8.91 1.29 -23.78
CA VAL A 86 9.27 2.70 -23.67
C VAL A 86 8.20 3.55 -24.36
N PHE A 87 7.93 4.74 -23.82
CA PHE A 87 7.09 5.70 -24.53
C PHE A 87 7.83 6.26 -25.75
N ASP A 88 7.22 6.15 -26.92
CA ASP A 88 7.76 6.72 -28.15
C ASP A 88 7.71 8.25 -28.08
N GLY A 89 8.86 8.88 -27.81
CA GLY A 89 8.96 10.34 -27.75
C GLY A 89 10.22 10.90 -27.10
N TYR A 90 10.20 12.22 -26.92
CA TYR A 90 11.23 12.97 -26.20
C TYR A 90 10.77 13.26 -24.77
N LEU A 91 11.59 12.86 -23.79
CA LEU A 91 11.43 13.24 -22.39
C LEU A 91 11.64 14.75 -22.22
N SER A 92 12.65 15.30 -22.89
CA SER A 92 12.96 16.73 -22.84
C SER A 92 13.44 17.22 -24.21
N LYS A 93 12.68 18.15 -24.80
CA LYS A 93 13.06 18.80 -26.07
C LYS A 93 14.26 19.75 -25.91
N SER A 94 14.45 20.34 -24.74
CA SER A 94 15.58 21.24 -24.47
C SER A 94 16.89 20.49 -24.24
N SER A 95 16.82 19.25 -23.73
CA SER A 95 17.98 18.40 -23.48
C SER A 95 18.19 17.34 -24.57
N ASN A 96 17.34 17.31 -25.61
CA ASN A 96 17.31 16.29 -26.66
C ASN A 96 17.32 14.84 -26.13
N LEU A 97 16.72 14.60 -24.96
CA LEU A 97 16.65 13.28 -24.33
C LEU A 97 15.40 12.54 -24.80
N LYS A 98 15.58 11.36 -25.41
CA LYS A 98 14.47 10.45 -25.70
C LYS A 98 14.23 9.51 -24.52
N PHE A 99 13.02 8.97 -24.42
CA PHE A 99 12.73 7.95 -23.40
C PHE A 99 13.53 6.66 -23.62
N ALA A 100 13.91 6.35 -24.86
CA ALA A 100 14.72 5.19 -25.21
C ALA A 100 16.20 5.34 -24.80
N ASP A 101 16.67 6.57 -24.59
CA ASP A 101 18.05 6.86 -24.21
C ASP A 101 18.25 6.80 -22.68
N ILE A 102 17.17 6.56 -21.92
CA ILE A 102 17.22 6.46 -20.46
C ILE A 102 17.72 5.07 -20.10
N ASP A 103 18.81 5.03 -19.33
CA ASP A 103 19.35 3.79 -18.82
C ASP A 103 18.38 3.17 -17.80
N THR A 104 17.95 1.94 -18.08
CA THR A 104 17.10 1.14 -17.22
C THR A 104 17.89 0.44 -16.11
N SER A 105 19.22 0.48 -16.18
CA SER A 105 20.12 -0.16 -15.23
C SER A 105 20.30 0.62 -13.93
N CYS A 106 20.57 -0.09 -12.83
CA CYS A 106 21.22 0.49 -11.67
C CYS A 106 22.75 0.19 -11.62
N VAL A 107 23.42 0.28 -12.77
CA VAL A 107 24.87 0.02 -12.89
C VAL A 107 25.69 1.11 -12.19
N GLY A 108 26.67 0.69 -11.38
CA GLY A 108 27.76 1.55 -10.89
C GLY A 108 27.50 2.35 -9.61
N GLY A 109 26.73 1.82 -8.65
CA GLY A 109 26.46 2.50 -7.37
C GLY A 109 25.45 3.65 -7.49
N LYS A 110 24.86 3.85 -8.67
CA LYS A 110 23.69 4.70 -8.88
C LYS A 110 22.46 3.83 -8.72
N ILE A 111 21.94 3.79 -7.50
CA ILE A 111 20.67 3.15 -7.08
C ILE A 111 19.44 3.56 -7.95
N LEU A 112 19.64 4.51 -8.88
CA LEU A 112 18.65 5.33 -9.56
C LEU A 112 19.16 5.76 -10.96
N GLY A 113 19.76 4.86 -11.77
CA GLY A 113 20.35 5.20 -13.08
C GLY A 113 19.43 6.10 -13.92
N GLY A 114 18.19 5.68 -14.15
CA GLY A 114 17.17 6.48 -14.81
C GLY A 114 16.80 7.78 -14.07
N LEU A 115 16.59 7.75 -12.75
CA LEU A 115 16.18 8.93 -11.97
C LEU A 115 17.27 10.02 -11.91
N THR A 116 18.55 9.66 -12.00
CA THR A 116 19.66 10.63 -12.08
C THR A 116 19.85 11.24 -13.48
N GLN A 117 19.30 10.61 -14.51
CA GLN A 117 19.33 11.12 -15.90
C GLN A 117 18.14 12.05 -16.21
N ILE A 118 17.09 12.02 -15.38
CA ILE A 118 15.96 12.96 -15.51
C ILE A 118 16.46 14.37 -15.15
N PRO A 119 16.15 15.40 -15.98
CA PRO A 119 16.52 16.77 -15.67
C PRO A 119 15.93 17.21 -14.33
N THR A 120 16.67 18.03 -13.57
CA THR A 120 16.27 18.49 -12.23
C THR A 120 14.90 19.17 -12.21
N ALA A 121 14.53 19.86 -13.29
CA ALA A 121 13.19 20.44 -13.46
C ALA A 121 12.08 19.37 -13.50
N GLY A 122 12.33 18.22 -14.12
CA GLY A 122 11.39 17.08 -14.16
C GLY A 122 11.25 16.43 -12.78
N LEU A 123 12.36 16.24 -12.06
CA LEU A 123 12.33 15.75 -10.68
C LEU A 123 11.56 16.70 -9.75
N ALA A 124 11.74 18.02 -9.91
CA ALA A 124 11.00 19.01 -9.14
C ALA A 124 9.49 18.95 -9.42
N GLN A 125 9.08 18.73 -10.68
CA GLN A 125 7.66 18.54 -11.04
C GLN A 125 7.08 17.28 -10.38
N ILE A 126 7.81 16.17 -10.41
CA ILE A 126 7.41 14.90 -9.79
C ILE A 126 7.23 15.10 -8.28
N LEU A 127 8.22 15.70 -7.61
CA LEU A 127 8.16 15.95 -6.17
C LEU A 127 7.05 16.93 -5.79
N ALA A 128 6.84 17.99 -6.58
CA ALA A 128 5.76 18.95 -6.33
C ALA A 128 4.37 18.31 -6.47
N LEU A 129 4.18 17.45 -7.48
CA LEU A 129 2.94 16.71 -7.67
C LEU A 129 2.69 15.74 -6.52
N PHE A 130 3.68 14.92 -6.16
CA PHE A 130 3.53 13.97 -5.06
C PHE A 130 3.38 14.66 -3.71
N ALA A 131 4.03 15.80 -3.47
CA ALA A 131 3.81 16.60 -2.27
C ALA A 131 2.36 17.11 -2.18
N LEU A 132 1.77 17.56 -3.29
CA LEU A 132 0.36 17.95 -3.32
C LEU A 132 -0.56 16.76 -3.05
N ILE A 133 -0.32 15.63 -3.71
CA ILE A 133 -1.11 14.41 -3.49
C ILE A 133 -1.02 13.97 -2.03
N GLU A 134 0.18 13.87 -1.48
CA GLU A 134 0.43 13.34 -0.14
C GLU A 134 -0.04 14.27 0.99
N LEU A 135 -0.17 15.57 0.74
CA LEU A 135 -0.60 16.55 1.73
C LEU A 135 -2.07 16.95 1.61
N ALA A 136 -2.63 16.99 0.40
CA ALA A 136 -3.96 17.55 0.15
C ALA A 136 -5.01 16.53 -0.30
N TRP A 137 -4.68 15.64 -1.25
CA TRP A 137 -5.69 14.76 -1.85
C TRP A 137 -5.76 13.38 -1.21
N MET A 138 -4.61 12.79 -0.91
CA MET A 138 -4.46 11.49 -0.28
C MET A 138 -3.52 11.64 0.92
N PRO A 139 -4.01 12.26 2.02
CA PRO A 139 -3.17 12.69 3.12
C PRO A 139 -2.52 11.49 3.82
N ALA A 140 -1.18 11.43 3.81
CA ALA A 140 -0.45 10.35 4.49
C ALA A 140 -0.60 10.36 6.02
N SER A 141 -1.17 11.43 6.59
CA SER A 141 -1.55 11.51 8.01
C SER A 141 -2.79 10.67 8.33
N GLN A 142 -3.56 10.24 7.33
CA GLN A 142 -4.72 9.38 7.53
C GLN A 142 -4.28 7.91 7.57
N TYR A 143 -4.24 7.33 8.78
CA TYR A 143 -3.72 5.97 8.99
C TYR A 143 -4.66 4.85 8.51
N ASP A 144 -5.95 5.16 8.31
CA ASP A 144 -6.93 4.22 7.75
C ASP A 144 -6.51 3.72 6.36
N GLY A 145 -5.79 4.55 5.59
CA GLY A 145 -5.32 4.25 4.25
C GLY A 145 -6.42 4.12 3.18
N ASP A 146 -7.66 4.47 3.55
CA ASP A 146 -8.84 4.59 2.70
C ASP A 146 -8.99 6.04 2.24
N TYR A 147 -8.44 6.34 1.07
CA TYR A 147 -8.36 7.69 0.52
C TYR A 147 -9.60 8.05 -0.33
N GLY A 148 -10.75 7.40 -0.07
CA GLY A 148 -12.01 7.66 -0.77
C GLY A 148 -12.14 7.01 -2.14
N VAL A 149 -11.27 6.04 -2.47
CA VAL A 149 -11.35 5.23 -3.70
C VAL A 149 -11.44 3.76 -3.30
N GLY A 150 -12.62 3.17 -3.48
CA GLY A 150 -12.87 1.75 -3.23
C GLY A 150 -12.18 0.83 -4.26
N TRP A 151 -12.44 -0.47 -4.17
CA TRP A 151 -11.87 -1.46 -5.08
C TRP A 151 -12.43 -1.28 -6.49
N PHE A 152 -11.62 -0.72 -7.40
CA PHE A 152 -12.07 -0.25 -8.72
C PHE A 152 -13.24 0.74 -8.67
N GLY A 153 -13.28 1.59 -7.63
CA GLY A 153 -14.29 2.63 -7.47
C GLY A 153 -15.57 2.20 -6.74
N GLU A 154 -15.71 0.92 -6.40
CA GLU A 154 -16.82 0.41 -5.58
C GLU A 154 -16.34 -0.09 -4.22
N ASP A 155 -17.13 0.21 -3.19
CA ASP A 155 -16.89 -0.31 -1.86
C ASP A 155 -17.34 -1.76 -1.75
N ILE A 156 -16.49 -2.59 -1.16
CA ILE A 156 -16.82 -3.98 -0.90
C ILE A 156 -17.69 -4.02 0.36
N VAL A 157 -18.98 -4.28 0.16
CA VAL A 157 -19.99 -4.36 1.23
C VAL A 157 -19.77 -5.57 2.14
N ASP A 158 -19.26 -6.67 1.57
CA ASP A 158 -18.97 -7.90 2.31
C ASP A 158 -17.64 -7.81 3.06
N GLU A 159 -17.71 -7.87 4.39
CA GLU A 159 -16.58 -7.74 5.30
C GLU A 159 -15.54 -8.88 5.14
N GLU A 160 -15.97 -10.11 4.84
CA GLU A 160 -15.05 -11.25 4.68
C GLU A 160 -14.24 -11.11 3.39
N ILE A 161 -14.91 -10.72 2.30
CA ILE A 161 -14.24 -10.42 1.03
C ILE A 161 -13.31 -9.22 1.18
N LYS A 162 -13.72 -8.20 1.93
CA LYS A 162 -12.91 -7.00 2.21
C LYS A 162 -11.63 -7.38 2.97
N ALA A 163 -11.75 -8.12 4.07
CA ALA A 163 -10.62 -8.59 4.86
C ALA A 163 -9.66 -9.46 4.03
N ARG A 164 -10.20 -10.37 3.21
CA ARG A 164 -9.39 -11.19 2.29
C ARG A 164 -8.59 -10.34 1.30
N LYS A 165 -9.23 -9.37 0.63
CA LYS A 165 -8.52 -8.54 -0.36
C LYS A 165 -7.49 -7.62 0.27
N LEU A 166 -7.75 -7.11 1.47
CA LEU A 166 -6.77 -6.35 2.24
C LEU A 166 -5.56 -7.23 2.65
N ASN A 167 -5.78 -8.49 3.01
CA ASN A 167 -4.69 -9.45 3.23
C ASN A 167 -3.88 -9.71 1.96
N VAL A 168 -4.55 -9.80 0.80
CA VAL A 168 -3.87 -9.93 -0.50
C VAL A 168 -3.03 -8.70 -0.81
N GLU A 169 -3.53 -7.49 -0.55
CA GLU A 169 -2.78 -6.25 -0.72
C GLU A 169 -1.52 -6.23 0.16
N LEU A 170 -1.66 -6.57 1.44
CA LEU A 170 -0.53 -6.62 2.38
C LEU A 170 0.51 -7.66 1.96
N ASN A 171 0.11 -8.87 1.59
CA ASN A 171 1.04 -9.93 1.23
C ASN A 171 1.74 -9.67 -0.10
N ASN A 172 1.05 -9.14 -1.10
CA ASN A 172 1.68 -8.68 -2.33
C ASN A 172 2.62 -7.50 -2.06
N GLY A 173 2.25 -6.58 -1.16
CA GLY A 173 3.11 -5.50 -0.71
C GLY A 173 4.40 -6.00 -0.05
N ARG A 174 4.30 -6.93 0.91
CA ARG A 174 5.44 -7.57 1.59
C ARG A 174 6.37 -8.28 0.60
N ALA A 175 5.81 -9.06 -0.31
CA ALA A 175 6.58 -9.75 -1.34
C ALA A 175 7.27 -8.74 -2.29
N ALA A 176 6.57 -7.67 -2.68
CA ALA A 176 7.12 -6.63 -3.54
C ALA A 176 8.26 -5.85 -2.88
N MET A 177 8.19 -5.58 -1.57
CA MET A 177 9.30 -4.95 -0.84
C MET A 177 10.58 -5.79 -0.94
N LEU A 178 10.47 -7.11 -0.73
CA LEU A 178 11.60 -8.03 -0.85
C LEU A 178 12.11 -8.14 -2.29
N ALA A 179 11.21 -8.17 -3.28
CA ALA A 179 11.56 -8.25 -4.69
C ALA A 179 12.30 -7.00 -5.17
N VAL A 180 11.80 -5.80 -4.86
CA VAL A 180 12.45 -4.53 -5.23
C VAL A 180 13.81 -4.41 -4.56
N PHE A 181 13.92 -4.76 -3.27
CA PHE A 181 15.21 -4.77 -2.57
C PHE A 181 16.18 -5.79 -3.20
N GLY A 182 15.71 -7.00 -3.51
CA GLY A 182 16.49 -8.02 -4.19
C GLY A 182 17.00 -7.58 -5.55
N ASN A 183 16.16 -6.92 -6.36
CA ASN A 183 16.56 -6.36 -7.64
C ASN A 183 17.62 -5.26 -7.47
N MET A 184 17.40 -4.32 -6.54
CA MET A 184 18.34 -3.23 -6.29
C MET A 184 19.72 -3.74 -5.84
N VAL A 185 19.75 -4.72 -4.93
CA VAL A 185 21.00 -5.32 -4.45
C VAL A 185 21.64 -6.18 -5.54
N GLY A 186 20.83 -6.96 -6.28
CA GLY A 186 21.29 -7.82 -7.36
C GLY A 186 21.96 -7.05 -8.48
N GLU A 187 21.32 -6.00 -8.97
CA GLU A 187 21.87 -5.12 -10.01
C GLU A 187 23.09 -4.32 -9.48
N ALA A 188 23.09 -3.88 -8.23
CA ALA A 188 24.25 -3.20 -7.63
C ALA A 188 25.46 -4.14 -7.47
N ALA A 189 25.25 -5.43 -7.17
CA ALA A 189 26.31 -6.41 -6.98
C ALA A 189 26.86 -6.96 -8.31
N THR A 190 25.98 -7.20 -9.29
CA THR A 190 26.35 -7.73 -10.61
C THR A 190 26.83 -6.65 -11.56
N GLY A 191 26.39 -5.41 -11.35
CA GLY A 191 26.65 -4.31 -12.29
C GLY A 191 26.00 -4.56 -13.66
N GLN A 192 24.89 -5.30 -13.69
CA GLN A 192 24.09 -5.59 -14.88
C GLN A 192 22.62 -5.25 -14.60
N THR A 193 21.86 -4.90 -15.63
CA THR A 193 20.39 -4.78 -15.54
C THR A 193 19.76 -6.14 -15.27
N LEU A 194 18.53 -6.14 -14.75
CA LEU A 194 17.69 -7.35 -14.75
C LEU A 194 17.66 -8.00 -16.15
N ALA A 195 17.40 -7.24 -17.22
CA ALA A 195 17.32 -7.80 -18.56
C ALA A 195 18.63 -8.49 -19.02
N GLU A 196 19.77 -7.87 -18.74
CA GLU A 196 21.10 -8.40 -19.06
C GLU A 196 21.44 -9.64 -18.22
N SER A 197 21.15 -9.64 -16.92
CA SER A 197 21.40 -10.82 -16.06
C SER A 197 20.58 -12.05 -16.51
N TRP A 198 19.39 -11.83 -17.05
CA TRP A 198 18.57 -12.89 -17.64
C TRP A 198 19.05 -13.30 -19.05
N ALA A 199 19.51 -12.34 -19.86
CA ALA A 199 20.05 -12.61 -21.19
C ALA A 199 21.39 -13.36 -21.14
N ASP A 200 22.27 -13.01 -20.20
CA ASP A 200 23.61 -13.58 -20.02
C ASP A 200 23.58 -14.95 -19.32
N GLY A 201 22.42 -15.39 -18.81
CA GLY A 201 22.28 -16.67 -18.11
C GLY A 201 22.99 -16.72 -16.74
N ALA A 202 23.49 -15.58 -16.25
CA ALA A 202 24.21 -15.46 -14.97
C ALA A 202 23.40 -15.97 -13.77
N ILE A 203 22.08 -15.90 -13.85
CA ILE A 203 21.14 -16.36 -12.80
C ILE A 203 20.94 -17.88 -12.82
N LEU A 204 21.11 -18.54 -13.97
CA LEU A 204 20.87 -19.98 -14.15
C LEU A 204 22.13 -20.84 -14.01
N GLY A 205 23.32 -20.24 -13.90
CA GLY A 205 24.59 -20.97 -13.98
C GLY A 205 24.81 -21.67 -15.33
N ILE A 206 23.97 -21.37 -16.32
CA ILE A 206 24.08 -21.85 -17.70
C ILE A 206 24.80 -20.74 -18.44
N ASN A 207 26.12 -20.82 -18.47
CA ASN A 207 26.94 -20.01 -19.35
C ASN A 207 26.50 -20.38 -20.78
N MET A 208 25.76 -19.52 -21.47
CA MET A 208 25.43 -19.72 -22.88
C MET A 208 26.67 -19.39 -23.73
N ALA A 209 27.67 -20.26 -23.63
CA ALA A 209 28.83 -20.33 -24.51
C ALA A 209 28.70 -21.53 -25.46
#